data_AF-A0A961B356-F1
#
_entry.id   AF-A0A961B356-F1
#
_cell.length_a   1.000
_cell.length_b   1.000
_cell.length_c   1.000
_cell.angle_alpha   90.00
_cell.angle_beta   90.00
_cell.angle_gamma   90.00
#
_symmetry.space_group_name_H-M   'P 1'
#
loop_
_entity.id
_entity.type
_entity.pdbx_description
1 polymer ?
#
loop_
_entity_poly.entity_id
_entity_poly.type
_entity_poly.pdbx_seq_one_letter_code
_entity_poly.pdbx_strand_id
1 'polypeptide(L)'
;MSLSRRHFLKASGTGLALPWLDSLGGFAHAADAAGPQRLLMIALPLGIYRDGIVPSQSGANYELPEYLKAIGGFRDRFTVISGLDHPGVNGGHSAEPRIFSGVPSNKKNFR
;
A
#
# COMPACT_ATOMS: atom_id res chain seq x y z
N MET A 1 -9.82 -1.65 59.66
CA MET A 1 -8.64 -1.95 58.82
C MET A 1 -7.76 -0.71 58.76
N SER A 2 -6.51 -0.78 59.21
CA SER A 2 -5.58 0.36 59.15
C SER A 2 -4.86 0.36 57.80
N LEU A 3 -5.01 1.44 57.02
CA LEU A 3 -4.26 1.62 55.78
C LEU A 3 -2.83 2.06 56.11
N SER A 4 -1.84 1.22 55.80
CA SER A 4 -0.46 1.64 55.98
C SER A 4 -0.05 2.63 54.88
N ARG A 5 0.76 3.64 55.23
CA ARG A 5 1.34 4.62 54.27
C ARG A 5 1.95 3.93 53.05
N ARG A 6 2.57 2.76 53.27
CA ARG A 6 3.16 1.95 52.20
C ARG A 6 2.11 1.44 51.21
N HIS A 7 0.95 0.98 51.68
CA HIS A 7 -0.14 0.54 50.81
C HIS A 7 -0.75 1.70 50.04
N PHE A 8 -0.93 2.86 50.69
CA PHE A 8 -1.42 4.08 50.03
C PHE A 8 -0.50 4.50 48.88
N LEU A 9 0.81 4.60 49.12
CA LEU A 9 1.77 5.02 48.08
C LEU A 9 1.84 4.03 46.90
N LYS A 10 1.78 2.72 47.17
CA LYS A 10 1.75 1.70 46.12
C LYS A 10 0.49 1.80 45.25
N ALA A 11 -0.67 1.95 45.87
CA ALA A 11 -1.95 2.06 45.17
C ALA A 11 -2.05 3.34 44.33
N SER A 12 -1.54 4.46 44.82
CA SER A 12 -1.51 5.72 44.07
C SER A 12 -0.62 5.65 42.83
N GLY A 13 0.53 4.97 42.92
CA GLY A 13 1.41 4.74 41.77
C GLY A 13 0.72 3.94 40.65
N THR A 14 0.03 2.85 41.01
CA THR A 14 -0.74 2.05 40.05
C THR A 14 -1.95 2.79 39.49
N GLY A 15 -2.62 3.62 40.31
CA GLY A 15 -3.79 4.40 39.88
C GLY A 15 -3.46 5.50 38.88
N LEU A 16 -2.26 6.08 38.96
CA LEU A 16 -1.78 7.08 37.99
C LEU A 16 -1.14 6.44 36.75
N ALA A 17 -0.46 5.30 36.90
CA ALA A 17 0.17 4.60 35.78
C ALA A 17 -0.83 3.91 34.85
N LEU A 18 -1.97 3.43 35.36
CA LEU A 18 -2.93 2.66 34.56
C LEU A 18 -3.62 3.49 33.45
N PRO A 19 -4.10 4.73 33.69
CA PRO A 19 -4.58 5.62 32.63
C PRO A 19 -3.48 6.13 31.70
N TRP A 20 -2.21 6.06 32.13
CA TRP A 20 -1.03 6.47 31.35
C TRP A 20 -0.41 5.30 30.59
N LEU A 21 -1.00 4.11 30.62
CA LEU A 21 -0.47 2.96 29.92
C LEU A 21 -0.76 3.09 28.42
N ASP A 22 0.28 3.12 27.58
CA ASP A 22 0.17 3.25 26.11
C ASP A 22 -0.77 2.20 25.49
N SER A 23 -0.86 1.01 26.09
CA SER A 23 -1.74 -0.08 25.63
C SER A 23 -3.24 0.24 25.75
N LEU A 24 -3.63 1.24 26.54
CA LEU A 24 -5.02 1.72 26.69
C LEU A 24 -5.24 3.09 26.00
N GLY A 25 -4.24 3.58 25.26
CA GLY A 25 -4.29 4.89 24.58
C GLY A 25 -3.76 6.07 25.40
N GLY A 26 -2.88 5.83 26.38
CA GLY A 26 -2.18 6.92 27.08
C GLY A 26 -1.35 7.78 26.11
N PHE A 27 -1.46 9.13 26.24
CA PHE A 27 -0.77 10.23 25.51
C PHE A 27 -0.67 10.17 23.98
N ALA A 28 -1.02 9.06 23.35
CA ALA A 28 -1.22 8.95 21.94
C ALA A 28 -2.57 9.61 21.61
N HIS A 29 -2.54 10.93 21.46
CA HIS A 29 -3.38 11.55 20.44
C HIS A 29 -2.98 10.88 19.12
N ALA A 30 -3.64 9.77 18.79
CA ALA A 30 -3.66 9.26 17.44
C ALA A 30 -4.18 10.43 16.60
N ALA A 31 -3.26 11.15 15.97
CA ALA A 31 -3.58 12.19 15.01
C ALA A 31 -4.62 11.59 14.08
N ASP A 32 -5.79 12.25 13.95
CA ASP A 32 -6.97 11.82 13.19
C ASP A 32 -6.62 10.67 12.27
N ALA A 33 -6.77 9.43 12.76
CA ALA A 33 -6.27 8.28 12.05
C ALA A 33 -7.04 8.23 10.74
N ALA A 34 -6.39 8.62 9.64
CA ALA A 34 -6.99 8.65 8.33
C ALA A 34 -7.69 7.30 8.14
N GLY A 35 -8.98 7.35 7.75
CA GLY A 35 -9.83 6.17 7.70
C GLY A 35 -9.19 5.00 6.94
N PRO A 36 -9.66 3.76 7.15
CA PRO A 36 -8.99 2.57 6.64
C PRO A 36 -8.69 2.68 5.14
N GLN A 37 -7.41 2.53 4.77
CA GLN A 37 -6.96 2.54 3.38
C GLN A 37 -7.42 1.26 2.67
N ARG A 38 -8.00 1.40 1.48
CA ARG A 38 -8.47 0.28 0.65
C ARG A 38 -7.63 0.20 -0.61
N LEU A 39 -7.18 -1.01 -0.96
CA LEU A 39 -6.38 -1.29 -2.15
C LEU A 39 -7.19 -2.14 -3.13
N LEU A 40 -7.26 -1.71 -4.39
CA LEU A 40 -7.79 -2.48 -5.51
C LEU A 40 -6.68 -2.67 -6.54
N MET A 41 -6.45 -3.91 -6.96
CA MET A 41 -5.45 -4.27 -7.96
C MET A 41 -6.16 -4.90 -9.15
N ILE A 42 -5.93 -4.36 -10.35
CA ILE A 42 -6.59 -4.81 -11.58
C ILE A 42 -5.51 -5.24 -12.58
N ALA A 43 -5.66 -6.43 -13.13
CA ALA A 43 -4.78 -6.99 -14.16
C ALA A 43 -5.52 -7.13 -15.49
N LEU A 44 -4.79 -6.98 -16.60
CA LEU A 44 -5.28 -7.19 -17.96
C LEU A 44 -4.61 -8.46 -18.52
N PRO A 45 -5.23 -9.65 -18.38
CA PRO A 45 -4.56 -10.93 -18.65
C PRO A 45 -4.23 -11.17 -20.13
N LEU A 46 -4.96 -10.50 -21.04
CA LEU A 46 -4.69 -10.52 -22.48
C LEU A 46 -3.75 -9.38 -22.93
N GLY A 47 -3.28 -8.55 -21.99
CA GLY A 47 -2.48 -7.38 -22.28
C GLY A 47 -3.29 -6.23 -22.89
N ILE A 48 -2.57 -5.15 -23.19
CA ILE A 48 -3.07 -3.97 -23.88
C ILE A 48 -1.98 -3.43 -24.80
N TYR A 49 -2.35 -2.74 -25.88
CA TYR A 49 -1.38 -2.08 -26.73
C TYR A 49 -0.60 -1.02 -25.92
N ARG A 50 0.71 -1.24 -25.76
CA ARG A 50 1.55 -0.50 -24.83
C ARG A 50 1.61 1.00 -25.15
N ASP A 51 1.79 1.36 -26.41
CA ASP A 51 1.95 2.76 -26.81
C ASP A 51 0.65 3.56 -26.67
N GLY A 52 -0.50 2.87 -26.53
CA GLY A 52 -1.78 3.51 -26.23
C GLY A 52 -1.99 3.87 -24.76
N ILE A 53 -1.17 3.33 -23.83
CA ILE A 53 -1.30 3.56 -22.37
C ILE A 53 -0.05 4.15 -21.73
N VAL A 54 1.15 3.89 -22.27
CA VAL A 54 2.42 4.38 -21.71
C VAL A 54 2.82 5.68 -22.41
N PRO A 55 2.98 6.79 -21.66
CA PRO A 55 3.48 8.05 -22.22
C PRO A 55 4.92 7.93 -22.72
N SER A 56 5.25 8.65 -23.80
CA SER A 56 6.62 8.73 -24.33
C SER A 56 7.53 9.63 -23.49
N GLN A 57 6.95 10.54 -22.71
CA GLN A 57 7.66 11.49 -21.85
C GLN A 57 7.44 11.16 -20.38
N SER A 58 8.46 11.40 -19.56
CA SER A 58 8.39 11.30 -18.10
C SER A 58 7.96 12.61 -17.45
N GLY A 59 7.47 12.53 -16.21
CA GLY A 59 7.12 13.68 -15.39
C GLY A 59 5.62 13.93 -15.25
N ALA A 60 5.26 14.96 -14.50
CA ALA A 60 3.86 15.26 -14.18
C ALA A 60 3.05 15.83 -15.37
N ASN A 61 3.71 16.33 -16.41
CA ASN A 61 3.08 17.05 -17.52
C ASN A 61 3.24 16.35 -18.87
N TYR A 62 3.39 15.01 -18.88
CA TYR A 62 3.39 14.25 -20.13
C TYR A 62 2.06 14.42 -20.89
N GLU A 63 2.13 14.31 -22.21
CA GLU A 63 0.95 14.23 -23.08
C GLU A 63 0.19 12.92 -22.85
N LEU A 64 -1.12 13.00 -22.65
CA LEU A 64 -1.96 11.82 -22.37
C LEU A 64 -2.02 10.87 -23.59
N PRO A 65 -1.62 9.60 -23.43
CA PRO A 65 -1.84 8.56 -24.42
C PRO A 65 -3.32 8.37 -24.73
N GLU A 66 -3.63 7.80 -25.89
CA GLU A 66 -5.00 7.65 -26.41
C GLU A 66 -5.98 7.07 -25.39
N TYR A 67 -5.59 6.00 -24.68
CA TYR A 67 -6.48 5.34 -23.71
C TYR A 67 -6.73 6.16 -22.44
N LEU A 68 -5.82 7.07 -22.09
CA LEU A 68 -5.94 7.90 -20.88
C LEU A 68 -6.69 9.21 -21.14
N LYS A 69 -6.92 9.58 -22.40
CA LYS A 69 -7.76 10.75 -22.75
C LYS A 69 -9.16 10.66 -22.15
N ALA A 70 -9.75 9.46 -22.16
CA ALA A 70 -11.09 9.22 -21.59
C ALA A 70 -11.18 9.54 -20.09
N ILE A 71 -10.07 9.46 -19.35
CA ILE A 71 -9.98 9.77 -17.92
C ILE A 71 -9.15 11.03 -17.64
N GLY A 72 -8.90 11.86 -18.66
CA GLY A 72 -8.02 13.03 -18.57
C GLY A 72 -8.44 14.06 -17.52
N GLY A 73 -9.74 14.15 -17.20
CA GLY A 73 -10.25 14.99 -16.12
C GLY A 73 -9.73 14.63 -14.72
N PHE A 74 -9.10 13.45 -14.58
CA PHE A 74 -8.50 12.97 -13.33
C PHE A 74 -6.96 13.02 -13.36
N ARG A 75 -6.35 13.88 -14.19
CA ARG A 75 -4.89 13.91 -14.41
C ARG A 75 -4.06 13.96 -13.12
N ASP A 76 -4.52 14.70 -12.12
CA ASP A 76 -3.85 14.88 -10.83
C ASP A 76 -4.15 13.75 -9.83
N ARG A 77 -4.91 12.74 -10.25
CA ARG A 77 -5.40 11.62 -9.44
C ARG A 77 -4.88 10.26 -9.91
N PHE A 78 -4.04 10.22 -10.94
CA PHE A 78 -3.36 9.00 -11.37
C PHE A 78 -1.93 9.24 -11.84
N THR A 79 -1.13 8.18 -11.72
CA THR A 79 0.25 8.13 -12.20
C THR A 79 0.42 6.88 -13.05
N VAL A 80 1.06 7.04 -14.21
CA VAL A 80 1.46 5.91 -15.04
C VAL A 80 2.89 5.55 -14.71
N ILE A 81 3.12 4.29 -14.36
CA ILE A 81 4.44 3.75 -14.09
C ILE A 81 4.73 2.67 -15.13
N SER A 82 5.87 2.77 -15.80
CA SER A 82 6.32 1.82 -16.81
C SER A 82 7.66 1.19 -16.40
N GLY A 83 8.04 0.09 -17.05
CA GLY A 83 9.28 -0.64 -16.74
C GLY A 83 9.21 -1.52 -15.49
N LEU A 84 8.00 -1.85 -15.02
CA LEU A 84 7.77 -2.73 -13.85
C LEU A 84 7.82 -4.22 -14.22
N ASP A 85 8.86 -4.63 -14.94
CA ASP A 85 9.05 -6.03 -15.32
C ASP A 85 9.74 -6.80 -14.18
N HIS A 86 9.24 -7.99 -13.86
CA HIS A 86 9.82 -8.82 -12.80
C HIS A 86 10.96 -9.69 -13.37
N PRO A 87 12.23 -9.50 -12.94
CA PRO A 87 13.35 -10.26 -13.49
C PRO A 87 13.17 -11.77 -13.33
N GLY A 88 13.39 -12.52 -14.41
CA GLY A 88 13.23 -13.98 -14.42
C GLY A 88 11.80 -14.47 -14.54
N VAL A 89 10.80 -13.58 -14.59
CA VAL A 89 9.41 -13.94 -14.88
C VAL A 89 9.10 -13.66 -16.34
N ASN A 90 9.20 -14.72 -17.13
CA ASN A 90 8.91 -14.72 -18.56
C ASN A 90 7.80 -15.75 -18.86
N GLY A 91 7.35 -15.80 -20.12
CA GLY A 91 6.43 -16.85 -20.59
C GLY A 91 5.03 -16.36 -20.98
N GLY A 92 4.83 -15.05 -21.16
CA GLY A 92 3.56 -14.48 -21.62
C GLY A 92 2.40 -14.87 -20.71
N HIS A 93 1.34 -15.47 -21.27
CA HIS A 93 0.18 -15.96 -20.50
C HIS A 93 0.57 -16.89 -19.33
N SER A 94 1.67 -17.64 -19.43
CA SER A 94 2.11 -18.53 -18.34
C SER A 94 2.62 -17.77 -17.10
N ALA A 95 2.85 -16.46 -17.22
CA ALA A 95 3.27 -15.59 -16.12
C ALA A 95 2.09 -15.01 -15.32
N GLU A 96 0.85 -15.07 -15.83
CA GLU A 96 -0.35 -14.49 -15.21
C GLU A 96 -0.55 -14.86 -13.73
N PRO A 97 -0.34 -16.11 -13.28
CA PRO A 97 -0.51 -16.47 -11.87
C PRO A 97 0.44 -15.76 -10.89
N ARG A 98 1.42 -14.99 -11.40
CA ARG A 98 2.41 -14.28 -10.59
C ARG A 98 2.10 -12.80 -10.41
N ILE A 99 1.11 -12.26 -11.12
CA ILE A 99 0.72 -10.86 -10.99
C ILE A 99 0.32 -10.58 -9.53
N PHE A 100 0.84 -9.50 -8.96
CA PHE A 100 0.63 -9.06 -7.56
C PHE A 100 1.12 -10.00 -6.45
N SER A 101 1.77 -11.11 -6.78
CA SER A 101 2.21 -12.10 -5.77
C SER A 101 3.63 -11.86 -5.26
N GLY A 102 4.49 -11.18 -6.03
CA GLY A 102 5.93 -11.06 -5.73
C GLY A 102 6.69 -12.39 -5.80
N VAL A 103 6.05 -13.48 -6.25
CA VAL A 103 6.65 -14.82 -6.31
C VAL A 103 7.53 -14.94 -7.56
N PRO A 104 8.81 -15.31 -7.41
CA PRO A 104 9.70 -15.52 -8.54
C PRO A 104 9.26 -16.72 -9.40
N SER A 105 9.55 -16.70 -10.70
CA SER A 105 9.27 -17.85 -11.56
C SER A 105 10.37 -18.91 -11.46
N ASN A 106 10.02 -20.09 -10.95
CA ASN A 106 10.87 -21.29 -11.06
C ASN A 106 10.62 -22.08 -12.37
N LYS A 107 9.66 -21.65 -13.20
CA LYS A 107 9.44 -22.24 -14.52
C LYS A 107 10.32 -21.50 -15.53
N LYS A 108 11.34 -22.19 -16.06
CA LYS A 108 12.02 -21.77 -17.29
C LYS A 108 11.02 -21.94 -18.44
N ASN A 109 11.00 -21.00 -19.39
CA ASN A 109 10.18 -21.12 -20.59
C ASN A 109 10.39 -22.50 -21.20
N PHE A 110 9.32 -23.24 -21.50
CA PHE A 110 9.40 -24.43 -22.33
C PHE A 110 9.90 -23.96 -23.71
N ARG A 111 11.20 -24.11 -23.93
CA ARG A 111 11.84 -24.12 -25.24
C ARG A 111 12.43 -25.51 -25.42
#